data_AF-E4YHE5-F1
#
_entry.id   AF-E4YHE5-F1
#
_cell.length_a   1.000
_cell.length_b   1.000
_cell.length_c   1.000
_cell.angle_alpha   90.00
_cell.angle_beta   90.00
_cell.angle_gamma   90.00
#
_symmetry.space_group_name_H-M   'P 1'
#
loop_
_entity.id
_entity.type
_entity.pdbx_description
1 polymer ?
#
loop_
_entity_poly.entity_id
_entity_poly.type
_entity_poly.pdbx_seq_one_letter_code
_entity_poly.pdbx_strand_id
1 'polypeptide(L)'
;MSVVEEDAQFIKDFNEFFDDKFKIDLVIASIKNKISREVDDTNKNVSKERGEISRKEETIEVLKKGVEFLIAERDSEKTSIAYTKWSNENIDAVESAITSIKTKIDADFRKIQSIKEKLLSLKETKLLSDVVCNEIIPSCSICFERYDKMDHSESALTVCGHKFGKSCIEKSFEKKKNCPNCDKAFEKANILVTYD
;
A
#
# COMPACT_ATOMS: atom_id res chain seq x y z
N MET A 1 37.95 35.28 121.63
CA MET A 1 36.87 36.21 121.29
C MET A 1 35.81 36.11 122.36
N SER A 2 35.12 37.22 122.65
CA SER A 2 34.00 37.19 123.60
C SER A 2 32.76 36.59 122.93
N VAL A 3 31.91 35.89 123.68
CA VAL A 3 30.67 35.26 123.17
C VAL A 3 29.80 36.26 122.37
N VAL A 4 29.85 37.54 122.76
CA VAL A 4 29.10 38.64 122.13
C VAL A 4 29.64 39.01 120.74
N GLU A 5 30.93 38.84 120.48
CA GLU A 5 31.52 39.11 119.15
C GLU A 5 31.21 37.99 118.15
N GLU A 6 31.12 36.75 118.63
CA GLU A 6 30.77 35.58 117.80
C GLU A 6 29.30 35.63 117.37
N ASP A 7 28.39 36.00 118.28
CA ASP A 7 26.96 36.18 117.97
C ASP A 7 26.73 37.31 116.94
N ALA A 8 27.47 38.41 117.06
CA ALA A 8 27.37 39.53 116.13
C ALA A 8 27.91 39.19 114.73
N GLN A 9 28.94 38.35 114.64
CA GLN A 9 29.47 37.87 113.36
C GLN A 9 28.50 36.89 112.70
N PHE A 10 27.90 35.97 113.47
CA PHE A 10 26.89 35.04 112.96
C PHE A 10 25.68 35.75 112.35
N ILE A 11 25.17 36.81 113.01
CA ILE A 11 24.03 37.58 112.49
C ILE A 11 24.38 38.29 111.17
N LYS A 12 25.61 38.79 111.03
CA LYS A 12 26.07 39.40 109.77
C LYS A 12 26.19 38.38 108.64
N ASP A 13 26.86 37.26 108.90
CA ASP A 13 27.04 36.18 107.92
C ASP A 13 25.67 35.57 107.51
N PHE A 14 24.74 35.46 108.46
CA PHE A 14 23.37 35.03 108.20
C PHE A 14 22.66 36.02 107.29
N ASN A 15 22.64 37.32 107.62
CA ASN A 15 21.98 38.33 106.79
C ASN A 15 22.59 38.43 105.38
N GLU A 16 23.92 38.35 105.26
CA GLU A 16 24.63 38.36 103.97
C GLU A 16 24.27 37.13 103.11
N PHE A 17 24.18 35.95 103.73
CA PHE A 17 23.72 34.73 103.06
C PHE A 17 22.27 34.85 102.54
N PHE A 18 21.36 35.45 103.32
CA PHE A 18 19.98 35.69 102.88
C PHE A 18 19.90 36.71 101.74
N ASP A 19 20.68 37.78 101.79
CA ASP A 19 20.74 38.80 100.73
C ASP A 19 21.28 38.22 99.42
N ASP A 20 22.32 37.38 99.47
CA ASP A 20 22.88 36.74 98.29
C ASP A 20 21.94 35.70 97.70
N LYS A 21 21.25 34.93 98.54
CA LYS A 21 20.18 34.04 98.09
C LYS A 21 19.06 34.80 97.37
N PHE A 22 18.64 35.94 97.92
CA PHE A 22 17.61 36.79 97.29
C PHE A 22 18.07 37.35 95.93
N LYS A 23 19.32 37.78 95.81
CA LYS A 23 19.91 38.21 94.52
C LYS A 23 19.96 37.07 93.50
N ILE A 24 20.33 35.86 93.93
CA ILE A 24 20.34 34.66 93.08
C ILE A 24 18.92 34.35 92.59
N ASP A 25 17.92 34.38 93.46
CA ASP A 25 16.52 34.14 93.09
C ASP A 25 16.02 35.16 92.05
N LEU A 26 16.41 36.44 92.18
CA LEU A 26 16.08 37.50 91.20
C LEU A 26 16.75 37.25 89.84
N VAL A 27 18.01 36.83 89.83
CA VAL A 27 18.73 36.46 88.59
C VAL A 27 18.09 35.24 87.93
N ILE A 28 17.74 34.21 88.70
CA ILE A 28 17.04 33.02 88.21
C ILE A 28 15.70 33.41 87.57
N ALA A 29 14.92 34.29 88.21
CA ALA A 29 13.65 34.76 87.66
C ALA A 29 13.84 35.52 86.33
N SER A 30 14.86 36.38 86.25
CA SER A 30 15.21 37.10 85.02
C SER A 30 15.63 36.16 83.88
N ILE A 31 16.47 35.16 84.18
CA ILE A 31 16.89 34.13 83.22
C ILE A 31 15.69 33.32 82.74
N LYS A 32 14.81 32.86 83.65
CA LYS A 32 13.58 32.14 83.30
C LYS A 32 12.69 32.96 82.36
N ASN A 33 12.50 34.25 82.64
CA ASN A 33 11.72 35.15 81.78
C ASN A 33 12.37 35.37 80.41
N LYS A 34 13.71 35.36 80.32
CA LYS A 34 14.42 35.45 79.03
C LYS A 34 14.26 34.17 78.22
N ILE A 35 14.46 33.01 78.85
CA ILE A 35 14.27 31.69 78.22
C ILE A 35 12.83 31.55 77.73
N SER A 36 11.83 31.92 78.55
CA SER A 36 10.43 31.82 78.15
C SER A 36 10.13 32.61 76.88
N ARG A 37 10.60 33.87 76.80
CA ARG A 37 10.41 34.71 75.60
C ARG A 37 11.07 34.12 74.36
N GLU A 38 12.30 33.61 74.50
CA GLU A 38 13.05 33.02 73.39
C GLU A 38 12.42 31.71 72.88
N VAL A 39 11.87 30.90 73.79
CA VAL A 39 11.08 29.71 73.46
C VAL A 39 9.79 30.09 72.73
N ASP A 40 9.07 31.11 73.21
CA ASP A 40 7.83 31.57 72.59
C ASP A 40 8.07 32.10 71.16
N ASP A 41 9.11 32.91 70.97
CA ASP A 41 9.51 33.42 69.66
C ASP A 41 9.90 32.28 68.70
N THR A 42 10.66 31.29 69.20
CA THR A 42 11.04 30.10 68.42
C THR A 42 9.81 29.29 68.02
N ASN A 43 8.89 29.04 68.94
CA ASN A 43 7.65 28.30 68.66
C ASN A 43 6.79 29.01 67.61
N LYS A 44 6.72 30.34 67.66
CA LYS A 44 6.01 31.14 66.65
C LYS A 44 6.63 31.00 65.26
N ASN A 45 7.96 31.01 65.17
CA ASN A 45 8.67 30.81 63.90
C ASN A 45 8.45 29.40 63.35
N VAL A 46 8.59 28.37 64.19
CA VAL A 46 8.33 26.97 63.79
C VAL A 46 6.90 26.79 63.30
N SER A 47 5.92 27.38 63.98
CA SER A 47 4.52 27.33 63.55
C SER A 47 4.31 27.98 62.18
N LYS A 48 5.00 29.09 61.90
CA LYS A 48 4.94 29.77 60.60
C LYS A 48 5.54 28.90 59.49
N GLU A 49 6.74 28.36 59.72
CA GLU A 49 7.42 27.49 58.76
C GLU A 49 6.60 26.23 58.46
N ARG A 50 5.97 25.63 59.48
CA ARG A 50 5.08 24.47 59.29
C ARG A 50 3.89 24.79 58.38
N GLY A 51 3.31 25.99 58.51
CA GLY A 51 2.25 26.45 57.61
C GLY A 51 2.74 26.68 56.17
N GLU A 52 3.97 27.16 55.99
CA GLU A 52 4.60 27.27 54.67
C GLU A 52 4.90 25.92 54.03
N ILE A 53 5.37 24.95 54.81
CA ILE A 53 5.59 23.57 54.36
C ILE A 53 4.27 22.95 53.91
N SER A 54 3.21 23.07 54.71
CA SER A 54 1.88 22.56 54.36
C SER A 54 1.39 23.10 53.00
N ARG A 55 1.52 24.41 52.74
CA ARG A 55 1.13 25.00 51.46
C ARG A 55 1.98 24.52 50.28
N LYS A 56 3.27 24.29 50.51
CA LYS A 56 4.17 23.74 49.49
C LYS A 56 3.84 22.28 49.18
N GLU A 57 3.46 21.49 50.18
CA GLU A 57 3.02 20.10 49.99
C GLU A 57 1.76 20.03 49.12
N GLU A 58 0.76 20.88 49.39
CA GLU A 58 -0.43 21.01 48.55
C GLU A 58 -0.07 21.35 47.10
N THR A 59 0.86 22.30 46.90
CA THR A 59 1.33 22.69 45.56
C THR A 59 2.02 21.53 44.84
N ILE A 60 2.86 20.76 45.55
CA ILE A 60 3.54 19.58 45.01
C ILE A 60 2.52 18.53 44.60
N GLU A 61 1.46 18.32 45.37
CA GLU A 61 0.42 17.35 45.03
C GLU A 61 -0.32 17.73 43.73
N VAL A 62 -0.65 19.00 43.54
CA VAL A 62 -1.23 19.51 42.29
C VAL A 62 -0.28 19.29 41.11
N LEU A 63 1.01 19.60 41.28
CA LEU A 63 2.01 19.40 40.24
C LEU A 63 2.19 17.92 39.88
N LYS A 64 2.17 17.00 40.86
CA LYS A 64 2.23 15.56 40.63
C LYS A 64 1.07 15.09 39.75
N LYS A 65 -0.16 15.50 40.06
CA LYS A 65 -1.34 15.18 39.24
C LYS A 65 -1.22 15.73 37.82
N GLY A 66 -0.69 16.94 37.68
CA GLY A 66 -0.42 17.54 36.36
C GLY A 66 0.61 16.73 35.54
N VAL A 67 1.69 16.29 36.16
CA VAL A 67 2.71 15.45 35.50
C VAL A 67 2.15 14.09 35.10
N GLU A 68 1.35 13.45 35.96
CA GLU A 68 0.68 12.18 35.64
C GLU A 68 -0.25 12.33 34.43
N PHE A 69 -1.01 13.43 34.36
CA PHE A 69 -1.86 13.74 33.21
C PHE A 69 -1.04 13.88 31.92
N LEU A 70 0.04 14.66 31.93
CA LEU A 70 0.91 14.86 30.76
C LEU A 70 1.58 13.56 30.30
N ILE A 71 1.94 12.69 31.24
CA ILE A 71 2.47 11.35 30.94
C ILE A 71 1.43 10.50 30.20
N ALA A 72 0.19 10.48 30.69
CA ALA A 72 -0.90 9.73 30.07
C ALA A 72 -1.24 10.27 28.67
N GLU A 73 -1.29 11.58 28.49
CA GLU A 73 -1.53 12.24 27.20
C GLU A 73 -0.44 11.88 26.18
N ARG A 74 0.84 12.00 26.57
CA ARG A 74 1.98 11.60 25.73
C ARG A 74 1.91 10.12 25.33
N ASP A 75 1.54 9.23 26.24
CA ASP A 75 1.51 7.79 25.95
C ASP A 75 0.32 7.40 25.05
N SER A 76 -0.79 8.14 25.14
CA SER A 76 -1.90 8.06 24.18
C SER A 76 -1.47 8.50 22.77
N GLU A 77 -0.78 9.64 22.65
CA GLU A 77 -0.26 10.13 21.37
C GLU A 77 0.72 9.15 20.72
N LYS A 78 1.66 8.59 21.50
CA LYS A 78 2.59 7.56 21.02
C LYS A 78 1.86 6.35 20.44
N THR A 79 0.76 5.93 21.07
CA THR A 79 -0.04 4.79 20.59
C THR A 79 -0.71 5.12 19.24
N SER A 80 -1.23 6.33 19.10
CA SER A 80 -1.78 6.82 17.82
C SER A 80 -0.73 6.89 16.71
N ILE A 81 0.47 7.39 17.03
CA ILE A 81 1.61 7.44 16.10
C ILE A 81 2.05 6.02 15.68
N ALA A 82 2.09 5.07 16.62
CA ALA A 82 2.45 3.68 16.31
C ALA A 82 1.44 3.03 15.34
N TYR A 83 0.14 3.24 15.57
CA TYR A 83 -0.90 2.73 14.68
C TYR A 83 -0.81 3.30 13.26
N THR A 84 -0.65 4.63 13.15
CA THR A 84 -0.51 5.28 11.83
C THR A 84 0.73 4.81 11.09
N LYS A 85 1.86 4.62 11.78
CA LYS A 85 3.08 4.06 11.18
C LYS A 85 2.85 2.65 10.62
N TRP A 86 2.24 1.76 11.40
CA TRP A 86 1.94 0.40 10.96
C TRP A 86 0.97 0.38 9.76
N SER A 87 0.01 1.30 9.73
CA SER A 87 -0.88 1.46 8.57
C SER A 87 -0.11 1.86 7.31
N ASN A 88 0.86 2.77 7.42
CA ASN A 88 1.65 3.23 6.28
C ASN A 88 2.55 2.13 5.71
N GLU A 89 3.18 1.31 6.56
CA GLU A 89 4.01 0.18 6.10
C GLU A 89 3.20 -0.84 5.25
N ASN A 90 1.93 -1.06 5.62
CA ASN A 90 1.02 -1.90 4.83
C ASN A 90 0.64 -1.24 3.50
N ILE A 91 0.46 0.08 3.47
CA ILE A 91 0.20 0.85 2.23
C ILE A 91 1.41 0.74 1.29
N ASP A 92 2.63 0.96 1.78
CA ASP A 92 3.86 0.85 0.98
C ASP A 92 4.02 -0.55 0.36
N ALA A 93 3.70 -1.60 1.13
CA ALA A 93 3.72 -2.98 0.62
C ALA A 93 2.71 -3.20 -0.51
N VAL A 94 1.50 -2.63 -0.39
CA VAL A 94 0.46 -2.69 -1.43
C VAL A 94 0.90 -1.90 -2.67
N GLU A 95 1.47 -0.71 -2.52
CA GLU A 95 1.95 0.10 -3.63
C GLU A 95 3.08 -0.59 -4.41
N SER A 96 3.99 -1.25 -3.70
CA SER A 96 5.04 -2.08 -4.30
C SER A 96 4.45 -3.24 -5.11
N ALA A 97 3.46 -3.95 -4.56
CA ALA A 97 2.77 -5.02 -5.27
C ALA A 97 2.02 -4.53 -6.52
N ILE A 98 1.33 -3.39 -6.42
CA ILE A 98 0.65 -2.75 -7.56
C ILE A 98 1.67 -2.40 -8.66
N THR A 99 2.83 -1.86 -8.29
CA THR A 99 3.89 -1.52 -9.24
C THR A 99 4.41 -2.77 -9.95
N SER A 100 4.65 -3.86 -9.22
CA SER A 100 5.02 -5.16 -9.81
C SER A 100 3.96 -5.67 -10.80
N ILE A 101 2.68 -5.59 -10.45
CA ILE A 101 1.58 -6.01 -11.34
C ILE A 101 1.53 -5.15 -12.61
N LYS A 102 1.64 -3.82 -12.47
CA LYS A 102 1.65 -2.89 -13.62
C LYS A 102 2.75 -3.25 -14.62
N THR A 103 3.98 -3.48 -14.14
CA THR A 103 5.09 -3.83 -15.04
C THR A 103 4.87 -5.14 -15.80
N LYS A 104 4.21 -6.13 -15.17
CA LYS A 104 3.83 -7.39 -15.84
C LYS A 104 2.76 -7.16 -16.90
N ILE A 105 1.73 -6.38 -16.59
CA ILE A 105 0.69 -6.00 -17.55
C ILE A 105 1.32 -5.29 -18.76
N ASP A 106 2.23 -4.34 -18.54
CA ASP A 106 2.91 -3.62 -19.63
C ASP A 106 3.80 -4.53 -20.49
N ALA A 107 4.43 -5.54 -19.86
CA ALA A 107 5.20 -6.54 -20.59
C ALA A 107 4.30 -7.43 -21.46
N ASP A 108 3.17 -7.86 -20.92
CA ASP A 108 2.22 -8.71 -21.66
C ASP A 108 1.50 -7.94 -22.76
N PHE A 109 1.16 -6.66 -22.52
CA PHE A 109 0.61 -5.79 -23.55
C PHE A 109 1.55 -5.64 -24.76
N ARG A 110 2.87 -5.50 -24.52
CA ARG A 110 3.88 -5.48 -25.59
C ARG A 110 3.93 -6.79 -26.38
N LYS A 111 3.82 -7.95 -25.71
CA LYS A 111 3.77 -9.26 -26.38
C LYS A 111 2.53 -9.38 -27.26
N ILE A 112 1.36 -8.98 -26.74
CA ILE A 112 0.09 -9.00 -27.48
C ILE A 112 0.19 -8.13 -28.73
N GLN A 113 0.79 -6.94 -28.62
CA GLN A 113 0.97 -6.06 -29.77
C GLN A 113 1.87 -6.70 -30.85
N SER A 114 2.97 -7.33 -30.45
CA SER A 114 3.84 -8.06 -31.39
C SER A 114 3.11 -9.22 -32.08
N ILE A 115 2.29 -9.97 -31.34
CA ILE A 115 1.48 -11.05 -31.93
C ILE A 115 0.46 -10.50 -32.93
N LYS A 116 -0.19 -9.38 -32.60
CA LYS A 116 -1.16 -8.71 -33.49
C LYS A 116 -0.53 -8.31 -34.81
N GLU A 117 0.66 -7.72 -34.80
CA GLU A 117 1.41 -7.35 -36.01
C GLU A 117 1.76 -8.57 -36.86
N LYS A 118 2.23 -9.66 -36.23
CA LYS A 118 2.51 -10.92 -36.93
C LYS A 118 1.26 -11.50 -37.59
N LEU A 119 0.12 -11.50 -36.90
CA LEU A 119 -1.15 -11.97 -37.46
C LEU A 119 -1.63 -11.12 -38.64
N LEU A 120 -1.42 -9.80 -38.58
CA LEU A 120 -1.77 -8.90 -39.68
C LEU A 120 -0.99 -9.25 -40.95
N SER A 121 0.33 -9.43 -40.83
CA SER A 121 1.19 -9.79 -41.95
C SER A 121 0.85 -11.16 -42.56
N LEU A 122 0.51 -12.15 -41.72
CA LEU A 122 0.06 -13.47 -42.19
C LEU A 122 -1.27 -13.37 -42.96
N LYS A 123 -2.20 -12.52 -42.52
CA LYS A 123 -3.47 -12.33 -43.22
C LYS A 123 -3.28 -11.70 -44.60
N GLU A 124 -2.38 -10.72 -44.71
CA GLU A 124 -2.04 -10.07 -45.98
C GLU A 124 -1.41 -11.05 -46.97
N THR A 125 -0.46 -11.88 -46.52
CA THR A 125 0.16 -12.91 -47.39
C THR A 125 -0.83 -13.97 -47.87
N LYS A 126 -1.77 -14.39 -47.02
CA LYS A 126 -2.81 -15.35 -47.39
C LYS A 126 -3.81 -14.77 -48.40
N LEU A 127 -4.16 -13.49 -48.27
CA LEU A 127 -5.04 -12.84 -49.25
C LEU A 127 -4.39 -12.80 -50.64
N LEU A 128 -3.08 -12.55 -50.72
CA LEU A 128 -2.34 -12.59 -51.99
C LEU A 128 -2.27 -14.01 -52.58
N SER A 129 -2.07 -15.05 -51.78
CA SER A 129 -2.02 -16.43 -52.30
C SER A 129 -3.37 -16.91 -52.85
N ASP A 130 -4.48 -16.49 -52.22
CA ASP A 130 -5.82 -16.90 -52.64
C ASP A 130 -6.27 -16.17 -53.92
N VAL A 131 -5.80 -14.93 -54.16
CA VAL A 131 -6.05 -14.19 -55.41
C VAL A 131 -5.21 -14.77 -56.56
N VAL A 132 -3.96 -15.16 -56.32
CA VAL A 132 -3.08 -15.72 -57.36
C VAL A 132 -3.53 -17.12 -57.83
N CYS A 133 -4.22 -17.90 -57.00
CA CYS A 133 -4.65 -19.26 -57.37
C CYS A 133 -5.99 -19.35 -58.12
N ASN A 134 -6.76 -18.26 -58.26
CA ASN A 134 -8.09 -18.31 -58.89
C ASN A 134 -8.12 -17.82 -60.35
N GLU A 135 -7.10 -17.12 -60.85
CA GLU A 135 -7.09 -16.60 -62.22
C GLU A 135 -6.42 -17.52 -63.25
N ILE A 136 -5.81 -18.65 -62.85
CA ILE A 136 -5.04 -19.53 -63.76
C ILE A 136 -5.35 -21.02 -63.56
N ILE A 137 -6.56 -21.39 -63.14
CA ILE A 137 -6.98 -22.80 -63.17
C ILE A 137 -8.06 -22.95 -64.24
N PRO A 138 -7.76 -23.61 -65.38
CA PRO A 138 -8.73 -23.87 -66.42
C PRO A 138 -9.99 -24.54 -65.86
N SER A 139 -11.16 -24.01 -66.21
CA SER A 139 -12.46 -24.51 -65.76
C SER A 139 -13.39 -24.72 -66.96
N CYS A 140 -14.34 -25.65 -66.81
CA CYS A 140 -15.29 -25.97 -67.85
C CYS A 140 -16.26 -24.82 -68.10
N SER A 141 -16.39 -24.35 -69.34
CA SER A 141 -17.32 -23.26 -69.67
C SER A 141 -18.81 -23.67 -69.70
N ILE A 142 -19.15 -24.92 -69.39
CA ILE A 142 -20.54 -25.40 -69.26
C ILE A 142 -21.00 -25.40 -67.79
N CYS A 143 -20.19 -25.94 -66.87
CA CYS A 143 -20.56 -26.06 -65.45
C CYS A 143 -19.76 -25.14 -64.52
N PHE A 144 -18.72 -24.47 -65.02
CA PHE A 144 -17.80 -23.60 -64.27
C PHE A 144 -16.99 -24.31 -63.18
N GLU A 145 -17.00 -25.64 -63.15
CA GLU A 145 -16.17 -26.45 -62.25
C GLU A 145 -14.78 -26.67 -62.85
N ARG A 146 -13.81 -26.96 -61.97
CA ARG A 146 -12.42 -27.27 -62.35
C ARG A 146 -12.35 -28.67 -62.95
N TYR A 147 -11.45 -28.87 -63.91
CA TYR A 147 -11.21 -30.19 -64.48
C TYR A 147 -10.66 -31.17 -63.44
N ASP A 148 -11.13 -32.41 -63.49
CA ASP A 148 -10.65 -33.50 -62.66
C ASP A 148 -10.05 -34.63 -63.51
N LYS A 149 -9.38 -35.59 -62.87
CA LYS A 149 -8.79 -36.76 -63.56
C LYS A 149 -9.79 -37.91 -63.78
N MET A 150 -11.07 -37.68 -63.48
CA MET A 150 -12.12 -38.69 -63.46
C MET A 150 -13.08 -38.43 -64.63
N ASP A 151 -14.33 -38.08 -64.33
CA ASP A 151 -15.41 -37.90 -65.31
C ASP A 151 -15.43 -36.49 -65.91
N HIS A 152 -14.79 -35.52 -65.24
CA HIS A 152 -14.74 -34.12 -65.63
C HIS A 152 -13.35 -33.71 -66.16
N SER A 153 -12.73 -34.59 -66.94
CA SER A 153 -11.45 -34.31 -67.61
C SER A 153 -11.59 -33.22 -68.67
N GLU A 154 -10.53 -32.42 -68.84
CA GLU A 154 -10.48 -31.41 -69.91
C GLU A 154 -10.59 -32.11 -71.28
N SER A 155 -11.47 -31.62 -72.14
CA SER A 155 -11.69 -32.11 -73.49
C SER A 155 -11.84 -30.95 -74.44
N ALA A 156 -11.22 -31.05 -75.61
CA ALA A 156 -11.32 -30.07 -76.68
C ALA A 156 -12.14 -30.63 -77.86
N LEU A 157 -12.95 -29.78 -78.47
CA LEU A 157 -13.59 -30.08 -79.74
C LEU A 157 -12.62 -29.84 -80.89
N THR A 158 -12.24 -30.88 -81.64
CA THR A 158 -11.23 -30.75 -82.71
C THR A 158 -11.67 -29.85 -83.87
N VAL A 159 -12.99 -29.63 -84.03
CA VAL A 159 -13.55 -28.78 -85.09
C VAL A 159 -13.44 -27.28 -84.82
N CYS A 160 -13.29 -26.87 -83.55
CA CYS A 160 -13.31 -25.45 -83.15
C CYS A 160 -12.36 -25.07 -82.02
N GLY A 161 -11.70 -26.02 -81.37
CA GLY A 161 -10.71 -25.80 -80.31
C GLY A 161 -11.28 -25.44 -78.94
N HIS A 162 -12.59 -25.27 -78.79
CA HIS A 162 -13.18 -24.95 -77.49
C HIS A 162 -13.10 -26.11 -76.50
N LYS A 163 -12.81 -25.79 -75.25
CA LYS A 163 -12.54 -26.74 -74.17
C LYS A 163 -13.68 -26.81 -73.16
N PHE A 164 -13.97 -28.02 -72.71
CA PHE A 164 -15.06 -28.35 -71.80
C PHE A 164 -14.71 -29.58 -70.96
N GLY A 165 -15.43 -29.84 -69.87
CA GLY A 165 -15.34 -31.13 -69.20
C GLY A 165 -15.95 -32.23 -70.06
N LYS A 166 -15.30 -33.39 -70.15
CA LYS A 166 -15.72 -34.52 -71.00
C LYS A 166 -17.20 -34.88 -70.82
N SER A 167 -17.62 -35.16 -69.59
CA SER A 167 -19.01 -35.51 -69.29
C SER A 167 -20.00 -34.39 -69.61
N CYS A 168 -19.58 -33.13 -69.53
CA CYS A 168 -20.42 -31.97 -69.86
C CYS A 168 -20.63 -31.84 -71.38
N ILE A 169 -19.58 -31.98 -72.18
CA ILE A 169 -19.70 -31.86 -73.64
C ILE A 169 -20.41 -33.07 -74.24
N GLU A 170 -20.23 -34.27 -73.68
CA GLU A 170 -20.98 -35.47 -74.08
C GLU A 170 -22.49 -35.32 -73.81
N LYS A 171 -22.87 -34.86 -72.59
CA LYS A 171 -24.27 -34.55 -72.27
C LYS A 171 -24.86 -33.44 -73.13
N SER A 172 -24.06 -32.43 -73.49
CA SER A 172 -24.50 -31.36 -74.39
C SER A 172 -24.74 -31.88 -75.81
N PHE A 173 -23.88 -32.79 -76.29
CA PHE A 173 -23.99 -33.39 -77.62
C PHE A 173 -25.28 -34.20 -77.78
N GLU A 174 -25.70 -34.91 -76.73
CA GLU A 174 -26.99 -35.64 -76.72
C GLU A 174 -28.19 -34.72 -76.92
N LYS A 175 -28.08 -33.45 -76.51
CA LYS A 175 -29.14 -32.44 -76.69
C LYS A 175 -29.02 -31.69 -78.02
N LYS A 176 -27.82 -31.24 -78.36
CA LYS A 176 -27.54 -30.44 -79.56
C LYS A 176 -26.16 -30.80 -80.11
N LYS A 177 -26.09 -31.14 -81.40
CA LYS A 177 -24.85 -31.53 -82.09
C LYS A 177 -23.98 -30.33 -82.51
N ASN A 178 -23.99 -29.26 -81.72
CA ASN A 178 -23.31 -28.00 -82.00
C ASN A 178 -22.52 -27.53 -80.77
N CYS A 179 -21.34 -26.95 -80.98
CA CYS A 179 -20.49 -26.45 -79.91
C CYS A 179 -21.23 -25.40 -79.06
N PRO A 180 -21.25 -25.51 -77.72
CA PRO A 180 -21.91 -24.52 -76.85
C PRO A 180 -21.38 -23.09 -76.98
N ASN A 181 -20.12 -22.92 -77.40
CA ASN A 181 -19.47 -21.61 -77.48
C ASN A 181 -19.59 -20.94 -78.85
N CYS A 182 -19.56 -21.71 -79.95
CA CYS A 182 -19.53 -21.14 -81.31
C CYS A 182 -20.52 -21.75 -82.30
N ASP A 183 -21.41 -22.62 -81.82
CA ASP A 183 -22.48 -23.27 -82.57
C ASP A 183 -22.05 -24.09 -83.80
N LYS A 184 -20.76 -24.38 -83.94
CA LYS A 184 -20.24 -25.23 -85.02
C LYS A 184 -20.69 -26.68 -84.82
N ALA A 185 -21.23 -27.29 -85.87
CA ALA A 185 -21.62 -28.69 -85.83
C ALA A 185 -20.41 -29.61 -85.60
N PHE A 186 -20.58 -30.65 -84.79
CA PHE A 186 -19.54 -31.63 -84.51
C PHE A 186 -20.14 -33.04 -84.33
N GLU A 187 -19.30 -34.06 -84.45
CA GLU A 187 -19.62 -35.46 -84.20
C GLU A 187 -18.95 -35.93 -82.89
N LYS A 188 -19.43 -37.04 -82.32
CA LYS A 188 -18.88 -37.58 -81.08
C LYS A 188 -17.37 -37.90 -81.18
N ALA A 189 -16.89 -38.28 -82.37
CA ALA A 189 -15.47 -38.50 -82.64
C ALA A 189 -14.61 -37.22 -82.58
N ASN A 190 -15.22 -36.04 -82.58
CA ASN A 190 -14.52 -34.76 -82.46
C ASN A 190 -14.27 -34.33 -81.00
N ILE A 191 -14.77 -35.08 -80.01
CA ILE A 191 -14.47 -34.84 -78.60
C ILE A 191 -13.15 -35.56 -78.26
N LEU A 192 -12.09 -34.80 -78.02
CA LEU A 192 -10.78 -35.33 -77.64
C LEU A 192 -10.46 -34.93 -76.20
N VAL A 193 -10.20 -35.90 -75.33
CA VAL A 193 -9.69 -35.64 -73.98
C VAL A 193 -8.27 -35.10 -74.10
N THR A 194 -8.01 -33.92 -73.55
CA THR A 194 -6.68 -33.33 -73.50
C THR A 194 -6.02 -33.79 -72.21
N TYR A 195 -4.93 -34.55 -72.34
CA TYR A 195 -4.08 -34.91 -71.21
C TYR A 195 -2.95 -33.88 -71.16
N ASP A 196 -2.79 -33.23 -70.00
CA ASP A 196 -1.51 -32.63 -69.59
C ASP A 196 -0.60 -33.71 -68.99
#